data_AF-A0A1I8BXM1-F1
#
_entry.id   AF-A0A1I8BXM1-F1
#
_cell.length_a   1.000
_cell.length_b   1.000
_cell.length_c   1.000
_cell.angle_alpha   90.00
_cell.angle_beta   90.00
_cell.angle_gamma   90.00
#
_symmetry.space_group_name_H-M   'P 1'
#
loop_
_entity.id
_entity.type
_entity.pdbx_description
1 polymer ?
#
loop_
_entity_poly.entity_id
_entity_poly.type
_entity_poly.pdbx_seq_one_letter_code
_entity_poly.pdbx_strand_id
1 'polypeptide(L)' 'MALVQLEDVETAVSFLVAMHNYKLAENAHLRVSFSKKGMT' A
#
# COMPACT_ATOMS: atom_id res chain seq x y z
N MET A 1 9.58 -3.61 -6.05
CA MET A 1 8.62 -2.56 -5.63
C MET A 1 7.48 -2.57 -6.64
N ALA A 2 6.24 -2.57 -6.19
CA ALA A 2 5.05 -2.53 -7.04
C ALA A 2 4.27 -1.23 -6.80
N LEU A 3 3.50 -0.80 -7.79
CA LEU A 3 2.52 0.29 -7.66
C LEU A 3 1.13 -0.33 -7.76
N VAL A 4 0.22 0.12 -6.90
CA VAL A 4 -1.20 -0.26 -6.91
C VAL A 4 -2.01 1.02 -6.99
N GLN A 5 -2.87 1.08 -8.00
CA GLN A 5 -3.85 2.14 -8.21
C GLN A 5 -5.16 1.67 -7.57
N LEU A 6 -5.74 2.50 -6.70
CA LEU A 6 -7.05 2.25 -6.10
C LEU A 6 -8.02 3.33 -6.57
N GLU A 7 -9.32 3.08 -6.40
CA GLU A 7 -10.39 3.90 -6.96
C GLU A 7 -10.40 5.32 -6.37
N ASP A 8 -10.11 5.46 -5.08
CA ASP A 8 -10.13 6.71 -4.36
C ASP A 8 -9.13 6.75 -3.18
N VAL A 9 -9.02 7.92 -2.55
CA VAL A 9 -8.08 8.16 -1.45
C VAL A 9 -8.51 7.47 -0.16
N GLU A 10 -9.81 7.39 0.15
CA GLU A 10 -10.32 6.75 1.36
C GLU A 10 -9.99 5.25 1.33
N THR A 11 -10.26 4.60 0.20
CA THR A 11 -9.89 3.21 -0.07
C THR A 11 -8.38 3.01 0.03
N ALA A 12 -7.58 3.96 -0.48
CA ALA A 12 -6.12 3.89 -0.37
C ALA A 12 -5.60 4.04 1.06
N VAL A 13 -6.25 4.87 1.90
CA VAL A 13 -5.93 4.98 3.33
C VAL A 13 -6.26 3.68 4.06
N SER A 14 -7.46 3.13 3.86
CA SER A 14 -7.87 1.86 4.47
C SER A 14 -6.95 0.71 4.06
N PHE A 15 -6.57 0.64 2.78
CA PHE A 15 -5.63 -0.34 2.27
C PHE A 15 -4.24 -0.20 2.92
N LEU A 16 -3.72 1.03 3.05
CA LEU A 16 -2.44 1.27 3.70
C LEU A 16 -2.46 0.79 5.15
N VAL A 17 -3.51 1.11 5.92
CA VAL A 17 -3.65 0.68 7.32
C VAL A 17 -3.67 -0.84 7.43
N ALA A 18 -4.40 -1.53 6.55
CA ALA A 18 -4.52 -2.98 6.59
C ALA A 18 -3.25 -3.73 6.14
N MET A 19 -2.55 -3.19 5.13
CA MET A 19 -1.45 -3.90 4.47
C MET A 19 -0.07 -3.46 4.95
N HIS A 20 0.05 -2.30 5.59
CA HIS A 20 1.32 -1.88 6.17
C HIS A 20 1.75 -2.86 7.27
N ASN A 21 3.00 -3.31 7.19
CA ASN A 21 3.59 -4.31 8.08
C ASN A 21 2.94 -5.71 8.02
N TYR A 22 2.13 -5.99 6.99
CA TYR A 22 1.56 -7.32 6.80
C TYR A 22 2.67 -8.36 6.61
N LYS A 23 2.61 -9.44 7.40
CA LYS A 23 3.63 -10.49 7.43
C LYS A 23 3.45 -11.43 6.22
N LEU A 24 4.41 -11.42 5.30
CA LEU A 24 4.46 -12.35 4.17
C LEU A 24 5.18 -13.65 4.52
N ALA A 25 6.22 -13.56 5.33
CA ALA A 25 7.00 -14.68 5.83
C ALA A 25 7.61 -14.32 7.19
N GLU A 26 8.33 -15.25 7.81
CA GLU A 26 8.85 -15.12 9.17
C GLU A 26 9.59 -13.80 9.44
N ASN A 27 10.41 -13.36 8.49
CA ASN A 27 11.21 -12.12 8.55
C ASN A 27 10.92 -11.16 7.38
N ALA A 28 9.73 -11.26 6.77
CA ALA A 28 9.37 -10.45 5.60
C ALA A 28 8.00 -9.78 5.81
N HIS A 29 8.00 -8.46 5.88
CA HIS A 29 6.81 -7.64 6.06
C HIS A 29 6.63 -6.67 4.90
N LEU A 30 5.39 -6.40 4.52
CA LEU A 30 5.08 -5.40 3.51
C LEU A 30 5.36 -3.99 4.03
N ARG A 31 6.07 -3.22 3.21
CA ARG A 31 6.17 -1.76 3.38
C ARG A 31 5.28 -1.08 2.35
N VAL A 32 4.16 -0.56 2.81
CA VAL A 32 3.19 0.18 2.00
C VAL A 32 3.31 1.67 2.31
N SER A 33 3.32 2.49 1.26
CA SER A 33 3.43 3.96 1.33
C SER A 33 2.74 4.61 0.13
N PHE A 34 2.26 5.84 0.27
CA PHE A 34 1.74 6.60 -0.86
C PHE A 34 2.81 6.93 -1.89
N SER A 35 2.41 6.91 -3.17
CA SER A 35 3.25 7.31 -4.29
C SER A 35 3.06 8.80 -4.59
N LYS A 36 4.13 9.47 -5.03
CA LYS A 36 4.06 10.85 -5.55
C LYS A 36 3.52 10.92 -6.98
N LYS A 37 3.45 9.79 -7.69
CA LYS A 37 2.85 9.75 -9.02
C LYS A 37 1.33 9.78 -8.89
N GLY A 38 0.72 10.90 -9.27
CA GLY A 38 -0.73 11.01 -9.48
C GLY A 38 -1.15 10.32 -10.78
N MET A 39 -2.45 10.11 -10.95
CA MET A 39 -3.06 9.62 -12.19
C MET A 39 -2.72 10.54 -13.35
N THR A 40 -1.69 10.20 -14.11
CA THR A 40 -1.42 10.73 -15.46
C THR A 40 -1.87 9.70 -16.47
#